data_AF-A0A536JA16-F1
#
_entry.id   AF-A0A536JA16-F1
#
_cell.length_a   1.000
_cell.length_b   1.000
_cell.length_c   1.000
_cell.angle_alpha   90.00
_cell.angle_beta   90.00
_cell.angle_gamma   90.00
#
_symmetry.space_group_name_H-M   'P 1'
#
loop_
_entity.id
_entity.type
_entity.pdbx_description
1 polymer ?
#
loop_
_entity_poly.entity_id
_entity_poly.type
_entity_poly.pdbx_seq_one_letter_code
_entity_poly.pdbx_strand_id
1 'polypeptide(L)'
;MRGGWIRLRMSDLLAPEHVIALIVIAGSTAVLVVGARRRPGPWLRVLAGVLVVDEVSWWVYLLGGGEPGSRLALSLPLQLCDVAIFIASAALWTRHPLLVELTYFWGLAGTIQALLTPDLPQHFLSYPFLQYYIAHGGVVAAALVLVVGLRQHPRRLSVVGVAGLTLAYAALVGVVDAATGANYMYLRSKPPSPTLLDVLGPWPWYILSATLIAVILFALLDAPFRLGRGGRLREGRAEALR
;
A
#
# COMPACT_ATOMS: atom_id res chain seq x y z
N MET A 1 2.51 29.33 -21.67
CA MET A 1 2.62 27.92 -22.13
C MET A 1 2.26 26.90 -21.02
N ARG A 2 1.11 27.05 -20.33
CA ARG A 2 0.73 26.20 -19.16
C ARG A 2 -0.28 25.07 -19.48
N GLY A 3 -0.70 24.92 -20.74
CA GLY A 3 -1.78 23.99 -21.12
C GLY A 3 -1.34 22.65 -21.73
N GLY A 4 -0.09 22.50 -22.17
CA GLY A 4 0.42 21.26 -22.78
C GLY A 4 0.76 20.18 -21.75
N TRP A 5 1.32 20.60 -20.61
CA TRP A 5 1.79 19.70 -19.55
C TRP A 5 0.67 18.95 -18.83
N ILE A 6 -0.51 19.55 -18.65
CA ILE A 6 -1.66 18.89 -17.99
C ILE A 6 -2.30 17.85 -18.91
N ARG A 7 -2.22 18.03 -20.23
CA ARG A 7 -2.83 17.11 -21.20
C ARG A 7 -2.04 15.80 -21.34
N LEU A 8 -0.71 15.87 -21.21
CA LEU A 8 0.18 14.70 -21.09
C LEU A 8 -0.02 13.95 -19.75
N ARG A 9 -0.35 14.66 -18.66
CA ARG A 9 -0.62 14.05 -17.34
C ARG A 9 -1.81 13.10 -17.30
N MET A 10 -2.82 13.34 -18.13
CA MET A 10 -4.02 12.48 -18.18
C MET A 10 -3.87 11.33 -19.17
N SER A 11 -3.09 11.48 -20.25
CA SER A 11 -2.96 10.44 -21.27
C SER A 11 -2.30 9.17 -20.73
N ASP A 12 -1.32 9.31 -19.84
CA ASP A 12 -0.57 8.18 -19.31
C ASP A 12 -1.36 7.45 -18.21
N LEU A 13 -2.10 8.19 -17.37
CA LEU A 13 -3.05 7.62 -16.39
C LEU A 13 -4.27 6.96 -17.06
N LEU A 14 -4.65 7.41 -18.24
CA LEU A 14 -5.74 6.83 -19.02
C LEU A 14 -5.24 5.84 -20.09
N ALA A 15 -3.95 5.49 -20.05
CA ALA A 15 -3.39 4.50 -20.95
C ALA A 15 -4.19 3.19 -20.80
N PRO A 16 -4.62 2.55 -21.92
CA PRO A 16 -5.46 1.35 -21.84
C PRO A 16 -4.87 0.25 -20.98
N GLU A 17 -3.55 0.06 -21.02
CA GLU A 17 -2.82 -0.92 -20.22
C GLU A 17 -2.98 -0.71 -18.70
N HIS A 18 -2.89 0.55 -18.25
CA HIS A 18 -3.07 0.92 -16.85
C HIS A 18 -4.51 0.68 -16.39
N VAL A 19 -5.48 1.16 -17.17
CA VAL A 19 -6.91 1.00 -16.85
C VAL A 19 -7.30 -0.48 -16.81
N ILE A 20 -6.82 -1.28 -17.76
CA ILE A 20 -7.04 -2.74 -17.77
C ILE A 20 -6.42 -3.38 -16.53
N ALA A 21 -5.19 -3.02 -16.15
CA ALA A 21 -4.56 -3.54 -14.94
C ALA A 21 -5.40 -3.22 -13.69
N LEU A 22 -5.89 -1.99 -13.55
CA LEU A 22 -6.78 -1.61 -12.44
C LEU A 22 -8.09 -2.39 -12.42
N ILE A 23 -8.71 -2.60 -13.58
CA ILE A 23 -9.95 -3.41 -13.69
C ILE A 23 -9.68 -4.86 -13.27
N VAL A 24 -8.56 -5.44 -13.71
CA VAL A 24 -8.16 -6.81 -13.35
C VAL A 24 -7.89 -6.92 -11.85
N ILE A 25 -7.19 -5.94 -11.26
CA ILE A 25 -6.94 -5.89 -9.82
C ILE A 25 -8.26 -5.78 -9.05
N ALA A 26 -9.16 -4.88 -9.46
CA ALA A 26 -10.46 -4.70 -8.80
C ALA A 26 -11.32 -5.96 -8.89
N GLY A 27 -11.41 -6.57 -10.08
CA GLY A 27 -12.17 -7.80 -10.32
C GLY A 27 -11.63 -8.99 -9.53
N SER A 28 -10.31 -9.23 -9.60
CA SER A 28 -9.66 -10.30 -8.84
C SER A 28 -9.80 -10.09 -7.33
N THR A 29 -9.64 -8.86 -6.84
CA THR A 29 -9.85 -8.51 -5.44
C THR A 29 -11.27 -8.80 -4.99
N ALA A 30 -12.29 -8.43 -5.79
CA ALA A 30 -13.68 -8.73 -5.46
C ALA A 30 -13.93 -10.23 -5.35
N VAL A 31 -13.40 -11.02 -6.28
CA VAL A 31 -13.47 -12.49 -6.24
C VAL A 31 -12.81 -13.06 -4.98
N LEU A 32 -11.59 -12.59 -4.65
CA LEU A 32 -10.87 -13.03 -3.46
C LEU A 32 -11.60 -12.66 -2.17
N VAL A 33 -12.18 -11.46 -2.08
CA VAL A 33 -12.98 -11.02 -0.93
C VAL A 33 -14.23 -11.89 -0.75
N VAL A 34 -14.96 -12.16 -1.85
CA VAL A 34 -16.14 -13.04 -1.82
C VAL A 34 -15.73 -14.47 -1.45
N GLY A 35 -14.62 -14.97 -1.99
CA GLY A 35 -14.04 -16.26 -1.64
C GLY A 35 -13.71 -16.35 -0.15
N ALA A 36 -13.05 -15.34 0.41
CA ALA A 36 -12.69 -15.28 1.83
C ALA A 36 -13.91 -15.21 2.74
N ARG A 37 -14.96 -14.50 2.31
CA ARG A 37 -16.23 -14.40 3.03
C ARG A 37 -16.98 -15.73 3.05
N ARG A 38 -16.98 -16.48 1.94
CA ARG A 38 -17.78 -17.70 1.79
C ARG A 38 -17.05 -18.95 2.29
N ARG A 39 -15.76 -19.08 1.98
CA ARG A 39 -14.93 -20.27 2.24
C ARG A 39 -13.49 -19.85 2.55
N PRO A 40 -13.22 -19.31 3.76
CA PRO A 40 -11.86 -19.06 4.19
C PRO A 40 -11.09 -20.39 4.24
N GLY A 41 -9.89 -20.44 3.69
CA GLY A 41 -9.16 -21.71 3.56
C GLY A 41 -7.68 -21.56 3.22
N PRO A 42 -7.01 -22.67 2.89
CA PRO A 42 -5.57 -22.71 2.62
C PRO A 42 -5.12 -21.82 1.47
N TRP A 43 -6.00 -21.47 0.53
CA TRP A 43 -5.69 -20.58 -0.60
C TRP A 43 -5.21 -19.18 -0.15
N LEU A 44 -5.56 -18.73 1.06
CA LEU A 44 -5.01 -17.48 1.63
C LEU A 44 -3.48 -17.55 1.81
N ARG A 45 -2.95 -18.75 2.08
CA ARG A 45 -1.50 -19.01 2.15
C ARG A 45 -0.87 -19.04 0.76
N VAL A 46 -1.62 -19.46 -0.25
CA VAL A 46 -1.17 -19.37 -1.65
C VAL A 46 -1.06 -17.90 -2.06
N LEU A 47 -2.05 -17.07 -1.72
CA LEU A 47 -1.97 -15.61 -1.94
C LEU A 47 -0.74 -15.01 -1.25
N ALA A 48 -0.50 -15.36 0.03
CA ALA A 48 0.71 -14.93 0.74
C ALA A 48 2.00 -15.39 0.04
N GLY A 49 2.03 -16.63 -0.45
CA GLY A 49 3.15 -17.17 -1.22
C GLY A 49 3.39 -16.41 -2.52
N VAL A 50 2.34 -16.10 -3.28
CA VAL A 50 2.43 -15.30 -4.51
C VAL A 50 3.05 -13.94 -4.25
N LEU A 51 2.60 -13.23 -3.20
CA LEU A 51 3.16 -11.94 -2.81
C LEU A 51 4.65 -12.01 -2.47
N VAL A 52 5.06 -13.02 -1.70
CA VAL A 52 6.48 -13.22 -1.36
C VAL A 52 7.31 -13.58 -2.60
N VAL A 53 6.80 -14.47 -3.45
CA VAL A 53 7.50 -14.88 -4.67
C VAL A 53 7.66 -13.69 -5.62
N ASP A 54 6.64 -12.86 -5.76
CA ASP A 54 6.68 -11.64 -6.57
C ASP A 54 7.80 -10.69 -6.09
N GLU A 55 7.83 -10.38 -4.80
CA GLU A 55 8.87 -9.51 -4.21
C GLU A 55 10.27 -10.12 -4.26
N VAL A 56 10.41 -11.41 -3.97
CA VAL A 56 11.72 -12.09 -4.09
C VAL A 56 12.17 -12.13 -5.55
N SER A 57 11.25 -12.33 -6.49
CA SER A 57 11.59 -12.32 -7.92
C SER A 57 12.12 -10.96 -8.35
N TRP A 58 11.60 -9.86 -7.79
CA TRP A 58 12.07 -8.51 -8.09
C TRP A 58 13.54 -8.35 -7.71
N TRP A 59 13.95 -8.85 -6.55
CA TRP A 59 15.35 -8.78 -6.14
C TRP A 59 16.23 -9.71 -6.98
N VAL A 60 15.74 -10.89 -7.35
CA VAL A 60 16.48 -11.78 -8.27
C VAL A 60 16.68 -11.10 -9.62
N TYR A 61 15.67 -10.39 -10.14
CA TYR A 61 15.77 -9.62 -11.37
C TYR A 61 16.82 -8.50 -11.26
N LEU A 62 16.80 -7.72 -10.16
CA LEU A 62 17.80 -6.68 -9.92
C LEU A 62 19.22 -7.25 -9.78
N LEU A 63 19.40 -8.33 -9.03
CA LEU A 63 20.69 -9.01 -8.87
C LEU A 63 21.19 -9.62 -10.20
N GLY A 64 20.27 -10.02 -11.08
CA GLY A 64 20.56 -10.48 -12.44
C GLY A 64 20.90 -9.36 -13.42
N GLY A 65 20.94 -8.09 -12.99
CA GLY A 65 21.23 -6.95 -13.86
C GLY A 65 20.03 -6.48 -14.69
N GLY A 66 18.81 -6.80 -14.24
CA GLY A 66 17.57 -6.42 -14.91
C GLY A 66 17.38 -4.92 -15.08
N GLU A 67 17.91 -4.12 -14.15
CA GLU A 67 17.95 -2.66 -14.23
C GLU A 67 19.40 -2.16 -14.29
N PRO A 68 19.86 -1.62 -15.44
CA PRO A 68 21.22 -1.12 -15.59
C PRO A 68 21.56 -0.05 -14.55
N GLY A 69 22.64 -0.28 -13.80
CA GLY A 69 23.10 0.66 -12.78
C GLY A 69 22.45 0.51 -11.40
N SER A 70 21.57 -0.48 -11.20
CA SER A 70 21.06 -0.80 -9.87
C SER A 70 22.21 -1.15 -8.91
N ARG A 71 22.29 -0.47 -7.78
CA ARG A 71 23.24 -0.77 -6.69
C ARG A 71 22.48 -1.42 -5.56
N LEU A 72 23.01 -2.50 -4.97
CA LEU A 72 22.35 -3.23 -3.88
C LEU A 72 21.88 -2.31 -2.74
N ALA A 73 22.68 -1.30 -2.37
CA ALA A 73 22.35 -0.34 -1.33
C ALA A 73 21.19 0.62 -1.67
N LEU A 74 20.87 0.78 -2.97
CA LEU A 74 19.74 1.57 -3.49
C LEU A 74 18.53 0.69 -3.82
N SER A 75 18.67 -0.62 -3.71
CA SER A 75 17.69 -1.64 -4.09
C SER A 75 17.24 -2.52 -2.91
N LEU A 76 17.60 -2.14 -1.68
CA LEU A 76 17.04 -2.75 -0.47
C LEU A 76 15.50 -2.59 -0.44
N PRO A 77 14.76 -3.54 0.15
CA PRO A 77 13.31 -3.51 0.25
C PRO A 77 12.82 -2.58 1.35
N LEU A 78 13.22 -1.32 1.25
CA LEU A 78 12.91 -0.28 2.24
C LEU A 78 11.82 0.66 1.73
N GLN A 79 11.26 0.42 0.54
CA GLN A 79 10.01 1.08 0.19
C GLN A 79 8.90 0.55 1.10
N LEU A 80 7.94 1.43 1.39
CA LEU A 80 6.81 1.07 2.23
C LEU A 80 6.00 -0.08 1.62
N CYS A 81 5.90 -0.16 0.29
CA CYS A 81 5.22 -1.25 -0.42
C CYS A 81 5.96 -2.58 -0.26
N ASP A 82 7.28 -2.63 -0.43
CA ASP A 82 8.10 -3.85 -0.25
C ASP A 82 7.85 -4.47 1.13
N VAL A 83 7.93 -3.64 2.18
CA VAL A 83 7.66 -4.09 3.55
C VAL A 83 6.18 -4.44 3.74
N ALA A 84 5.25 -3.69 3.11
CA ALA A 84 3.83 -4.01 3.16
C ALA A 84 3.51 -5.38 2.55
N ILE A 85 4.23 -5.83 1.51
CA ILE A 85 4.08 -7.17 0.93
C ILE A 85 4.40 -8.24 1.97
N PHE A 86 5.55 -8.15 2.64
CA PHE A 86 5.92 -9.12 3.68
C PHE A 86 4.94 -9.10 4.86
N ILE A 87 4.51 -7.91 5.30
CA ILE A 87 3.50 -7.75 6.35
C ILE A 87 2.16 -8.35 5.92
N ALA A 88 1.71 -8.10 4.70
CA ALA A 88 0.47 -8.64 4.14
C ALA A 88 0.49 -10.16 4.07
N SER A 89 1.60 -10.74 3.60
CA SER A 89 1.82 -12.18 3.56
C SER A 89 1.80 -12.80 4.95
N ALA A 90 2.49 -12.18 5.91
CA ALA A 90 2.48 -12.62 7.31
C ALA A 90 1.07 -12.47 7.93
N ALA A 91 0.32 -11.42 7.60
CA ALA A 91 -1.05 -11.19 8.05
C ALA A 91 -2.03 -12.25 7.50
N LEU A 92 -1.89 -12.62 6.22
CA LEU A 92 -2.68 -13.69 5.59
C LEU A 92 -2.45 -15.06 6.26
N TRP A 93 -1.24 -15.30 6.76
CA TRP A 93 -0.91 -16.53 7.47
C TRP A 93 -1.40 -16.52 8.93
N THR A 94 -0.99 -15.50 9.68
CA THR A 94 -1.11 -15.45 11.15
C THR A 94 -2.40 -14.81 11.62
N ARG A 95 -3.00 -13.93 10.80
CA ARG A 95 -4.12 -13.05 11.17
C ARG A 95 -3.83 -12.19 12.41
N HIS A 96 -2.56 -11.92 12.69
CA HIS A 96 -2.19 -11.13 13.85
C HIS A 96 -2.75 -9.70 13.71
N PRO A 97 -3.47 -9.15 14.72
CA PRO A 97 -4.22 -7.91 14.56
C PRO A 97 -3.37 -6.72 14.09
N LEU A 98 -2.13 -6.60 14.59
CA LEU A 98 -1.24 -5.52 14.17
C LEU A 98 -0.85 -5.63 12.69
N LEU A 99 -0.59 -6.85 12.20
CA LEU A 99 -0.21 -7.06 10.80
C LEU A 99 -1.39 -6.78 9.87
N VAL A 100 -2.59 -7.19 10.28
CA VAL A 100 -3.84 -6.86 9.58
C VAL A 100 -4.04 -5.34 9.50
N GLU A 101 -3.86 -4.63 10.61
CA GLU A 101 -3.97 -3.16 10.66
C GLU A 101 -2.94 -2.50 9.75
N LEU A 102 -1.66 -2.88 9.84
CA LEU A 102 -0.60 -2.37 8.97
C LEU A 102 -0.92 -2.63 7.49
N THR A 103 -1.31 -3.85 7.15
CA THR A 103 -1.70 -4.23 5.78
C THR A 103 -2.86 -3.37 5.28
N TYR A 104 -3.89 -3.19 6.11
CA TYR A 104 -5.08 -2.43 5.76
C TYR A 104 -4.79 -0.95 5.54
N PHE A 105 -4.12 -0.31 6.49
CA PHE A 105 -3.86 1.13 6.43
C PHE A 105 -2.79 1.45 5.39
N TRP A 106 -1.67 0.73 5.34
CA TRP A 106 -0.63 0.96 4.34
C TRP A 106 -1.12 0.62 2.94
N GLY A 107 -1.85 -0.50 2.79
CA GLY A 107 -2.42 -0.90 1.51
C GLY A 107 -3.41 0.12 0.94
N LEU A 108 -4.39 0.54 1.74
CA LEU A 108 -5.45 1.40 1.22
C LEU A 108 -5.14 2.89 1.21
N ALA A 109 -4.27 3.38 2.10
CA ALA A 109 -3.89 4.79 2.09
C ALA A 109 -2.61 5.05 1.27
N GLY A 110 -1.65 4.13 1.30
CA GLY A 110 -0.36 4.25 0.63
C GLY A 110 -0.34 3.55 -0.72
N THR A 111 -0.48 2.22 -0.74
CA THR A 111 -0.30 1.39 -1.96
C THR A 111 -1.32 1.74 -3.05
N ILE A 112 -2.55 2.11 -2.71
CA ILE A 112 -3.52 2.62 -3.70
C ILE A 112 -2.97 3.85 -4.45
N GLN A 113 -2.19 4.73 -3.81
CA GLN A 113 -1.62 5.90 -4.50
C GLN A 113 -0.63 5.48 -5.59
N ALA A 114 0.18 4.45 -5.34
CA ALA A 114 1.07 3.87 -6.33
C ALA A 114 0.28 3.22 -7.50
N LEU A 115 -0.90 2.66 -7.24
CA LEU A 115 -1.78 2.16 -8.30
C LEU A 115 -2.49 3.28 -9.06
N LEU A 116 -2.78 4.43 -8.44
CA LEU A 116 -3.49 5.53 -9.10
C LEU A 116 -2.55 6.51 -9.82
N THR A 117 -1.32 6.66 -9.34
CA THR A 117 -0.28 7.50 -9.94
C THR A 117 1.04 6.73 -9.98
N PRO A 118 1.17 5.75 -10.89
CA PRO A 118 2.34 4.90 -10.93
C PRO A 118 3.59 5.67 -11.37
N ASP A 119 4.68 5.50 -10.63
CA ASP A 119 6.04 5.92 -11.02
C ASP A 119 6.73 4.73 -11.72
N LEU A 120 6.18 4.31 -12.86
CA LEU A 120 6.66 3.15 -13.61
C LEU A 120 6.75 3.47 -15.11
N PRO A 121 7.97 3.60 -15.67
CA PRO A 121 8.14 3.93 -17.09
C PRO A 121 7.94 2.73 -18.02
N GLN A 122 7.95 1.50 -17.52
CA GLN A 122 7.81 0.29 -18.32
C GLN A 122 6.35 0.02 -18.70
N HIS A 123 6.14 -0.49 -19.92
CA HIS A 123 4.82 -0.76 -20.50
C HIS A 123 4.38 -2.21 -20.34
N PHE A 124 3.14 -2.49 -20.74
CA PHE A 124 2.51 -3.80 -20.65
C PHE A 124 3.38 -4.95 -21.17
N LEU A 125 3.29 -6.08 -20.49
CA LEU A 125 4.01 -7.33 -20.72
C LEU A 125 5.53 -7.29 -20.45
N SER A 126 6.07 -6.15 -20.01
CA SER A 126 7.39 -6.15 -19.38
C SER A 126 7.33 -6.76 -17.99
N TYR A 127 8.43 -7.36 -17.55
CA TYR A 127 8.53 -7.93 -16.21
C TYR A 127 8.30 -6.88 -15.10
N PRO A 128 8.93 -5.68 -15.12
CA PRO A 128 8.67 -4.65 -14.11
C PRO A 128 7.22 -4.19 -14.08
N PHE A 129 6.55 -4.10 -15.24
CA PHE A 129 5.11 -3.82 -15.30
C PHE A 129 4.30 -4.87 -14.54
N LEU A 130 4.49 -6.15 -14.86
CA LEU A 130 3.71 -7.22 -14.21
C LEU A 130 3.99 -7.29 -12.71
N GLN A 131 5.25 -7.25 -12.31
CA GLN A 131 5.66 -7.26 -10.91
C GLN A 131 5.04 -6.09 -10.14
N TYR A 132 5.12 -4.86 -10.68
CA TYR A 132 4.58 -3.68 -10.03
C TYR A 132 3.08 -3.82 -9.73
N TYR A 133 2.26 -4.21 -10.71
CA TYR A 133 0.81 -4.33 -10.50
C TYR A 133 0.43 -5.55 -9.64
N ILE A 134 1.19 -6.64 -9.69
CA ILE A 134 0.99 -7.80 -8.80
C ILE A 134 1.32 -7.43 -7.36
N ALA A 135 2.47 -6.80 -7.10
CA ALA A 135 2.88 -6.31 -5.79
C ALA A 135 1.84 -5.37 -5.19
N HIS A 136 1.55 -4.26 -5.88
CA HIS A 136 0.68 -3.21 -5.36
C HIS A 136 -0.78 -3.65 -5.30
N GLY A 137 -1.29 -4.28 -6.37
CA GLY A 137 -2.64 -4.83 -6.40
C GLY A 137 -2.83 -5.94 -5.37
N GLY A 138 -1.81 -6.75 -5.16
CA GLY A 138 -1.81 -7.86 -4.22
C GLY A 138 -1.88 -7.41 -2.75
N VAL A 139 -1.14 -6.36 -2.36
CA VAL A 139 -1.25 -5.76 -1.02
C VAL A 139 -2.65 -5.18 -0.78
N VAL A 140 -3.22 -4.48 -1.76
CA VAL A 140 -4.60 -3.96 -1.69
C VAL A 140 -5.62 -5.09 -1.59
N ALA A 141 -5.43 -6.16 -2.35
CA ALA A 141 -6.26 -7.35 -2.29
C ALA A 141 -6.19 -8.01 -0.92
N ALA A 142 -4.98 -8.19 -0.36
CA ALA A 142 -4.77 -8.76 0.97
C ALA A 142 -5.45 -7.93 2.07
N ALA A 143 -5.31 -6.60 2.02
CA ALA A 143 -5.98 -5.67 2.93
C ALA A 143 -7.51 -5.89 2.94
N LEU A 144 -8.13 -5.92 1.76
CA LEU A 144 -9.57 -6.09 1.63
C LEU A 144 -10.01 -7.52 1.98
N VAL A 145 -9.24 -8.54 1.61
CA VAL A 145 -9.51 -9.93 2.00
C VAL A 145 -9.53 -10.09 3.52
N LEU A 146 -8.55 -9.52 4.23
CA LEU A 146 -8.45 -9.62 5.69
C LEU A 146 -9.59 -8.85 6.39
N VAL A 147 -9.79 -7.57 6.03
CA VAL A 147 -10.71 -6.69 6.76
C VAL A 147 -12.16 -6.85 6.29
N VAL A 148 -12.38 -6.89 4.97
CA VAL A 148 -13.73 -7.01 4.40
C VAL A 148 -14.14 -8.47 4.29
N GLY A 149 -13.28 -9.35 3.76
CA GLY A 149 -13.58 -10.77 3.59
C GLY A 149 -13.72 -11.50 4.93
N LEU A 150 -12.61 -11.55 5.69
CA LEU A 150 -12.49 -12.28 6.96
C LEU A 150 -12.96 -11.51 8.20
N ARG A 151 -13.45 -10.27 8.03
CA ARG A 151 -13.98 -9.41 9.12
C ARG A 151 -12.97 -9.17 10.25
N GLN A 152 -11.68 -9.15 9.94
CA GLN A 152 -10.63 -8.81 10.90
C GLN A 152 -10.55 -7.28 11.02
N HIS A 153 -11.44 -6.69 11.81
CA HIS A 153 -11.58 -5.24 11.90
C HIS A 153 -10.47 -4.57 12.72
N PRO A 154 -10.03 -3.35 12.33
CA PRO A 154 -9.06 -2.57 13.11
C PRO A 154 -9.50 -2.31 14.56
N ARG A 155 -8.54 -2.36 15.49
CA ARG A 155 -8.76 -2.13 16.92
C ARG A 155 -8.95 -0.65 17.26
N ARG A 156 -9.36 -0.36 18.50
CA ARG A 156 -9.74 1.00 18.93
C ARG A 156 -8.69 2.09 18.72
N LEU A 157 -7.42 1.74 18.88
CA LEU A 157 -6.29 2.67 18.79
C LEU A 157 -5.39 2.36 17.58
N SER A 158 -5.92 1.65 16.57
CA SER A 158 -5.15 1.22 15.41
C SER A 158 -4.58 2.39 14.63
N VAL A 159 -5.34 3.49 14.47
CA VAL A 159 -4.86 4.69 13.76
C VAL A 159 -3.63 5.28 14.44
N VAL A 160 -3.66 5.45 15.77
CA VAL A 160 -2.54 6.01 16.54
C VAL A 160 -1.33 5.06 16.48
N GLY A 161 -1.56 3.75 16.67
CA GLY A 161 -0.50 2.74 16.63
C GLY A 161 0.17 2.66 15.26
N VAL A 162 -0.61 2.61 14.18
CA VAL A 162 -0.09 2.52 12.82
C VAL A 162 0.55 3.83 12.38
N ALA A 163 -0.03 4.99 12.68
CA ALA A 163 0.62 6.27 12.41
C ALA A 163 1.97 6.39 13.12
N GLY A 164 2.04 5.99 14.40
CA GLY A 164 3.30 5.97 15.16
C GLY A 164 4.34 5.04 14.55
N LEU A 165 3.94 3.84 14.13
CA LEU A 165 4.83 2.88 13.45
C LEU A 165 5.28 3.39 12.08
N THR A 166 4.39 4.01 11.29
CA THR A 166 4.74 4.61 10.02
C THR A 166 5.77 5.73 10.19
N LEU A 167 5.60 6.59 11.20
CA LEU A 167 6.57 7.65 11.52
C LEU A 167 7.91 7.08 11.98
N ALA A 168 7.89 6.08 12.86
CA ALA A 168 9.12 5.41 13.32
C ALA A 168 9.85 4.73 12.16
N TYR A 169 9.11 4.06 11.27
CA TYR A 169 9.66 3.42 10.07
C TYR A 169 10.22 4.45 9.10
N ALA A 170 9.49 5.53 8.81
CA ALA A 170 9.98 6.61 7.96
C ALA A 170 11.24 7.29 8.52
N ALA A 171 11.34 7.45 9.84
CA ALA A 171 12.54 7.98 10.49
C ALA A 171 13.74 7.03 10.30
N LEU A 172 13.53 5.73 10.53
CA LEU A 172 14.57 4.71 10.29
C LEU A 172 15.04 4.71 8.84
N VAL A 173 14.09 4.69 7.89
CA VAL A 173 14.38 4.72 6.45
C VAL A 173 15.07 6.03 6.07
N GLY A 174 14.67 7.17 6.63
CA GLY A 174 15.30 8.45 6.41
C GLY A 174 16.78 8.49 6.85
N VAL A 175 17.14 7.77 7.93
CA VAL A 175 18.55 7.60 8.34
C VAL A 175 19.31 6.77 7.32
N VAL A 176 18.71 5.69 6.80
CA VAL A 176 19.33 4.87 5.74
C VAL A 176 19.54 5.70 4.48
N ASP A 177 18.51 6.39 4.01
CA ASP A 177 18.56 7.32 2.88
C ASP A 177 19.66 8.38 3.05
N ALA A 178 19.79 8.94 4.25
CA ALA A 178 20.83 9.91 4.58
C ALA A 178 22.24 9.30 4.43
N ALA A 179 22.43 8.06 4.91
CA ALA A 179 23.71 7.36 4.92
C ALA A 179 24.13 6.78 3.57
N THR A 180 23.18 6.27 2.77
CA THR A 180 23.48 5.58 1.50
C THR A 180 23.27 6.44 0.26
N GLY A 181 22.55 7.56 0.40
CA GLY A 181 22.09 8.37 -0.74
C GLY A 181 20.87 7.79 -1.46
N ALA A 182 20.24 6.74 -0.91
CA ALA A 182 18.96 6.21 -1.40
C ALA A 182 17.82 7.20 -1.20
N ASN A 183 16.68 6.95 -1.85
CA ASN A 183 15.49 7.79 -1.77
C ASN A 183 14.24 6.92 -1.58
N TYR A 184 14.26 6.10 -0.53
CA TYR A 184 13.11 5.28 -0.16
C TYR A 184 11.97 6.14 0.37
N MET A 185 10.74 5.71 0.10
CA MET A 185 9.51 6.44 0.44
C MET A 185 9.51 7.91 -0.05
N TYR A 186 10.41 8.25 -0.98
CA TYR A 186 10.66 9.60 -1.48
C TYR A 186 10.95 10.61 -0.36
N LEU A 187 11.78 10.24 0.64
CA LEU A 187 12.10 11.13 1.77
C LEU A 187 13.15 12.19 1.44
N ARG A 188 13.97 12.00 0.40
CA ARG A 188 15.00 12.99 -0.01
C ARG A 188 14.55 13.87 -1.17
N SER A 189 13.82 13.31 -2.11
CA SER A 189 13.28 14.04 -3.26
C SER A 189 12.04 13.35 -3.81
N LYS A 190 11.21 14.12 -4.52
CA LYS A 190 10.05 13.58 -5.24
C LYS A 190 10.51 12.62 -6.35
N PRO A 191 9.65 11.67 -6.76
CA PRO A 191 9.90 10.84 -7.93
C PRO A 191 10.11 11.71 -9.18
N PRO A 192 10.87 11.22 -10.17
CA PRO A 192 10.98 11.89 -11.46
C PRO A 192 9.67 11.85 -12.25
N SER A 193 8.83 10.82 -12.04
CA SER A 193 7.51 10.76 -12.66
C SER A 193 6.49 11.63 -11.94
N PRO A 194 5.47 12.12 -12.66
CA PRO A 194 4.41 12.91 -12.05
C PRO A 194 3.62 12.13 -11.00
N THR A 195 3.52 12.66 -9.79
CA THR A 195 2.73 12.03 -8.70
C THR A 195 1.96 13.06 -7.90
N LEU A 196 1.08 12.60 -7.00
CA LEU A 196 0.40 13.52 -6.06
C LEU A 196 1.37 14.31 -5.18
N LEU A 197 2.60 13.83 -4.97
CA LEU A 197 3.60 14.56 -4.19
C LEU A 197 3.94 15.92 -4.83
N ASP A 198 3.74 16.09 -6.14
CA ASP A 198 4.03 17.32 -6.86
C ASP A 198 3.21 18.52 -6.37
N VAL A 199 1.98 18.27 -5.90
CA VAL A 199 1.07 19.32 -5.42
C VAL A 199 1.18 19.60 -3.91
N LEU A 200 2.06 18.89 -3.19
CA LEU A 200 2.16 18.96 -1.72
C LEU A 200 3.21 19.96 -1.20
N GLY A 201 3.79 20.78 -2.08
CA GLY A 201 4.80 21.79 -1.74
C GLY A 201 6.25 21.32 -1.96
N PRO A 202 7.26 22.17 -1.69
CA PRO A 202 8.66 21.83 -1.87
C PRO A 202 9.19 20.89 -0.76
N TRP A 203 10.35 20.28 -0.97
CA TRP A 203 11.05 19.55 0.09
C TRP A 203 11.54 20.52 1.19
N PRO A 204 11.47 20.17 2.48
CA PRO A 204 10.93 18.93 3.07
C PRO A 204 9.42 19.00 3.40
N TRP A 205 8.75 20.13 3.13
CA TRP A 205 7.37 20.39 3.53
C TRP A 205 6.36 19.39 2.99
N TYR A 206 6.56 18.83 1.79
CA TYR A 206 5.66 17.80 1.27
C TYR A 206 5.63 16.53 2.12
N ILE A 207 6.68 16.23 2.89
CA ILE A 207 6.73 15.06 3.79
C ILE A 207 5.76 15.28 4.95
N LEU A 208 5.71 16.50 5.49
CA LEU A 208 4.74 16.87 6.53
C LEU A 208 3.31 16.86 5.98
N SER A 209 3.10 17.42 4.79
CA SER A 209 1.81 17.37 4.10
C SER A 209 1.36 15.93 3.84
N ALA A 210 2.24 15.07 3.33
CA ALA A 210 1.97 13.66 3.07
C ALA A 210 1.66 12.90 4.37
N THR A 211 2.38 13.19 5.46
CA THR A 211 2.13 12.62 6.79
C THR A 211 0.74 12.99 7.28
N LEU A 212 0.35 14.26 7.18
CA LEU A 212 -0.98 14.72 7.57
C LEU A 212 -2.09 14.03 6.75
N ILE A 213 -1.89 13.95 5.42
CA ILE A 213 -2.81 13.24 4.53
C ILE A 213 -2.92 11.76 4.91
N ALA A 214 -1.81 11.09 5.19
CA ALA A 214 -1.82 9.70 5.62
C ALA A 214 -2.62 9.50 6.91
N VAL A 215 -2.45 10.36 7.92
CA VAL A 215 -3.23 10.32 9.16
C VAL A 215 -4.72 10.56 8.91
N ILE A 216 -5.08 11.50 8.03
CA ILE A 216 -6.48 11.74 7.63
C ILE A 216 -7.06 10.50 6.96
N LEU A 217 -6.34 9.90 6.00
CA LEU A 217 -6.76 8.68 5.32
C LEU A 217 -6.92 7.51 6.30
N PHE A 218 -5.99 7.33 7.24
CA PHE A 218 -6.13 6.31 8.29
C PHE A 218 -7.39 6.55 9.15
N ALA A 219 -7.66 7.80 9.53
CA ALA A 219 -8.86 8.13 10.29
C ALA A 219 -10.16 7.86 9.49
N LEU A 220 -10.17 8.16 8.18
CA LEU A 220 -11.30 7.87 7.30
C LEU A 220 -11.51 6.35 7.14
N LEU A 221 -10.43 5.58 6.99
CA LEU A 221 -10.48 4.12 6.90
C LEU A 221 -10.96 3.47 8.23
N ASP A 222 -10.61 4.02 9.40
CA ASP A 222 -11.11 3.51 10.69
C ASP A 222 -12.53 3.99 11.06
N ALA A 223 -13.02 5.07 10.44
CA ALA A 223 -14.31 5.69 10.73
C ALA A 223 -15.49 4.69 10.82
N PRO A 224 -15.74 3.80 9.83
CA PRO A 224 -16.87 2.86 9.91
C PRO A 224 -16.80 1.93 11.12
N PHE A 225 -15.59 1.51 11.52
CA PHE A 225 -15.39 0.62 12.66
C PHE A 225 -15.54 1.35 13.99
N ARG A 226 -15.07 2.60 14.08
CA ARG A 226 -15.26 3.45 15.27
C ARG A 226 -16.74 3.71 15.55
N LEU A 227 -17.50 4.05 14.52
CA LEU A 227 -18.93 4.32 14.64
C LEU A 227 -19.69 3.07 15.09
N GLY A 228 -19.41 1.90 14.49
CA GLY A 228 -20.02 0.63 14.90
C GLY A 228 -19.62 0.15 16.31
N ARG A 229 -18.42 0.52 16.79
CA ARG A 229 -18.00 0.28 18.19
C ARG A 229 -18.74 1.19 19.18
N GLY A 230 -19.02 2.44 18.79
CA GLY A 230 -19.75 3.42 19.61
C GLY A 230 -21.22 3.06 19.81
N GLY A 231 -21.90 2.57 18.78
CA GLY A 231 -23.30 2.13 18.85
C GLY A 231 -23.52 1.00 19.87
N ARG A 232 -22.73 -0.08 19.76
CA ARG A 232 -22.81 -1.24 20.65
C ARG A 232 -22.59 -0.93 22.13
N LEU A 233 -21.70 0.04 22.43
CA LEU A 233 -21.48 0.48 23.82
C LEU A 233 -22.69 1.23 24.39
N ARG A 234 -23.42 1.99 23.56
CA ARG A 234 -24.62 2.72 23.99
C ARG A 234 -25.77 1.77 24.25
N GLU A 235 -25.96 0.78 23.38
CA GLU A 235 -26.97 -0.27 23.55
C GLU A 235 -26.74 -1.07 24.84
N GLY A 236 -25.52 -1.56 25.09
CA GLY A 236 -25.22 -2.31 26.32
C GLY A 236 -25.39 -1.48 27.61
N ARG A 237 -25.13 -0.16 27.57
CA ARG A 237 -25.42 0.73 28.72
C ARG A 237 -26.92 0.94 28.91
N ALA A 238 -27.71 0.99 27.83
CA ALA A 238 -29.16 1.13 27.92
C ALA A 238 -29.83 -0.15 28.46
N GLU A 239 -29.30 -1.33 28.11
CA GLU A 239 -29.74 -2.61 28.67
C GLU A 239 -29.40 -2.76 30.15
N ALA A 240 -28.19 -2.35 30.57
CA ALA A 240 -27.77 -2.43 31.98
C ALA A 240 -28.53 -1.49 32.93
N LEU A 241 -29.31 -0.54 32.39
CA LEU A 241 -30.13 0.42 33.16
C LEU A 241 -31.63 0.03 33.21
N ARG A 242 -32.02 -1.09 32.57
CA ARG A 242 -33.36 -1.68 32.65
C ARG A 242 -33.40 -2.79 33.67
#